data_AF-A0A177BYS3-F1
#
_entry.id   AF-A0A177BYS3-F1
#
_cell.length_a   1.000
_cell.length_b   1.000
_cell.length_c   1.000
_cell.angle_alpha   90.00
_cell.angle_beta   90.00
_cell.angle_gamma   90.00
#
_symmetry.space_group_name_H-M   'P 1'
#
loop_
_entity.id
_entity.type
_entity.pdbx_description
1 polymer ?
#
loop_
_entity_poly.entity_id
_entity_poly.type
_entity_poly.pdbx_seq_one_letter_code
_entity_poly.pdbx_strand_id
1 'polypeptide(L)'
;MVNLVITTDGGNALQQIDPVTLEPIELFIYDGPNFSNPGSTFTSAHPGIGPNHEVYNYILDFQADPPIYQVFAIEADGRGRVLANITDAPPAYIHSVSSTENYVIQIIWQSDLGPPPEEGAPLLDFIQPWDPERRTLFYVIDKKNGGIVAEYTAPAFFAFHEVNSFEDGEDIVIDLAVFPDNSWLENARLVHLRKVGPNNPNIDIDLAARFRRFRLGNFRDAREGDDLEAKIELEIPYDIGNIELPRINDNYHHKPYRYAYGVHTVKRGFFVDSIVKIDIETQTTTLWVPETNHLPSEPIFVPRPGCDDEDDGVLLSVAMNSATSRSNLVVIDAKSMKELGRAKMPIAMGYGFHGLWGA
;
A
#
# COMPACT_ATOMS: atom_id res chain seq x y z
N MET A 1 25.85 -5.84 0.50
CA MET A 1 25.37 -6.03 1.88
C MET A 1 23.88 -5.75 1.81
N VAL A 2 23.02 -6.67 2.24
CA VAL A 2 21.57 -6.44 2.22
C VAL A 2 21.24 -5.60 3.45
N ASN A 3 20.73 -4.40 3.25
CA ASN A 3 20.24 -3.56 4.35
C ASN A 3 18.75 -3.89 4.55
N LEU A 4 18.37 -4.32 5.74
CA LEU A 4 16.97 -4.51 6.12
C LEU A 4 16.54 -3.34 7.01
N VAL A 5 15.46 -2.67 6.62
CA VAL A 5 14.96 -1.47 7.28
C VAL A 5 13.50 -1.70 7.68
N ILE A 6 13.19 -1.41 8.93
CA ILE A 6 11.81 -1.37 9.44
C ILE A 6 11.29 0.05 9.22
N THR A 7 10.13 0.15 8.57
CA THR A 7 9.40 1.40 8.32
C THR A 7 8.12 1.45 9.15
N THR A 8 7.64 2.66 9.40
CA THR A 8 6.32 2.95 9.98
C THR A 8 5.82 4.25 9.36
N ASP A 9 4.49 4.45 9.36
CA ASP A 9 3.97 5.78 9.10
C ASP A 9 4.22 6.68 10.32
N GLY A 10 4.36 7.97 10.06
CA GLY A 10 4.50 8.98 11.10
C GLY A 10 5.94 9.12 11.61
N GLY A 11 6.40 10.36 11.65
CA GLY A 11 7.80 10.69 11.82
C GLY A 11 8.64 10.36 10.58
N ASN A 12 9.92 10.72 10.66
CA ASN A 12 10.94 10.45 9.65
C ASN A 12 11.98 9.44 10.16
N ALA A 13 11.69 8.69 11.22
CA ALA A 13 12.64 7.76 11.86
C ALA A 13 12.50 6.33 11.33
N LEU A 14 13.65 5.72 10.99
CA LEU A 14 13.77 4.40 10.39
C LEU A 14 14.72 3.56 11.24
N GLN A 15 14.46 2.26 11.35
CA GLN A 15 15.32 1.33 12.09
C GLN A 15 15.98 0.34 11.13
N GLN A 16 17.30 0.42 11.01
CA GLN A 16 18.06 -0.64 10.33
C GLN A 16 18.23 -1.84 11.27
N ILE A 17 18.08 -3.04 10.75
CA ILE A 17 18.32 -4.29 11.48
C ILE A 17 19.22 -5.22 10.67
N ASP A 18 19.92 -6.11 11.35
CA ASP A 18 20.66 -7.19 10.71
C ASP A 18 19.67 -8.24 10.15
N PRO A 19 19.76 -8.63 8.86
CA PRO A 19 18.75 -9.48 8.22
C PRO A 19 18.76 -10.93 8.71
N VAL A 20 19.76 -11.36 9.48
CA VAL A 20 19.89 -12.74 9.98
C VAL A 20 19.57 -12.82 11.47
N THR A 21 20.18 -11.96 12.26
CA THR A 21 20.04 -11.92 13.72
C THR A 21 18.83 -11.11 14.18
N LEU A 22 18.33 -10.21 13.32
CA LEU A 22 17.30 -9.22 13.60
C LEU A 22 17.67 -8.22 14.70
N GLU A 23 18.96 -8.15 15.07
CA GLU A 23 19.45 -7.16 16.03
C GLU A 23 19.38 -5.74 15.43
N PRO A 24 18.95 -4.74 16.21
CA PRO A 24 18.94 -3.35 15.75
C PRO A 24 20.38 -2.87 15.53
N ILE A 25 20.61 -2.23 14.39
CA ILE A 25 21.90 -1.66 14.01
C ILE A 25 21.92 -0.17 14.35
N GLU A 26 21.05 0.61 13.71
CA GLU A 26 20.96 2.05 13.92
C GLU A 26 19.56 2.62 13.64
N LEU A 27 19.26 3.73 14.31
CA LEU A 27 18.16 4.61 13.94
C LEU A 27 18.70 5.71 13.04
N PHE A 28 18.02 5.94 11.94
CA PHE A 28 18.36 7.01 11.00
C PHE A 28 17.08 7.66 10.48
N ILE A 29 17.24 8.70 9.66
CA ILE A 29 16.12 9.42 9.05
C ILE A 29 16.33 9.51 7.54
N TYR A 30 15.28 9.80 6.77
CA TYR A 30 15.50 10.33 5.43
C TYR A 30 16.12 11.73 5.55
N ASP A 31 17.27 11.94 4.92
CA ASP A 31 17.99 13.21 4.94
C ASP A 31 18.66 13.49 3.60
N GLY A 32 18.90 14.77 3.32
CA GLY A 32 19.50 15.23 2.10
C GLY A 32 19.55 16.75 2.02
N PRO A 33 20.28 17.30 1.04
CA PRO A 33 20.30 18.74 0.81
C PRO A 33 18.88 19.29 0.63
N ASN A 34 18.53 20.31 1.42
CA ASN A 34 17.23 20.99 1.44
C ASN A 34 16.04 20.16 1.94
N PHE A 35 16.29 19.03 2.62
CA PHE A 35 15.21 18.28 3.24
C PHE A 35 14.60 19.12 4.36
N SER A 36 13.28 19.28 4.35
CA SER A 36 12.55 19.82 5.50
C SER A 36 12.44 18.72 6.53
N ASN A 37 13.00 18.92 7.72
CA ASN A 37 12.83 17.99 8.82
C ASN A 37 12.23 18.72 10.04
N PRO A 38 10.97 19.22 9.92
CA PRO A 38 10.27 19.73 11.08
C PRO A 38 10.17 18.60 12.11
N GLY A 39 10.27 18.92 13.41
CA GLY A 39 10.21 17.89 14.45
C GLY A 39 8.92 17.05 14.46
N SER A 40 7.88 17.52 13.75
CA SER A 40 6.59 16.85 13.56
C SER A 40 6.35 16.59 12.06
N THR A 41 6.80 15.45 11.57
CA THR A 41 6.65 15.04 10.16
C THR A 41 5.81 13.79 10.01
N PHE A 42 5.18 13.62 8.85
CA PHE A 42 4.66 12.33 8.41
C PHE A 42 5.39 11.88 7.17
N THR A 43 5.83 10.62 7.17
CA THR A 43 6.29 9.89 5.99
C THR A 43 5.45 8.62 5.85
N SER A 44 5.49 8.01 4.68
CA SER A 44 4.81 6.74 4.42
C SER A 44 5.69 5.53 4.77
N ALA A 45 5.08 4.47 5.28
CA ALA A 45 5.72 3.17 5.50
C ALA A 45 6.05 2.41 4.19
N HIS A 46 5.36 2.76 3.10
CA HIS A 46 5.47 2.17 1.76
C HIS A 46 5.99 3.19 0.76
N PRO A 47 7.30 3.49 0.80
CA PRO A 47 7.89 4.31 -0.24
C PRO A 47 7.76 3.62 -1.59
N GLY A 48 7.61 4.43 -2.64
CA GLY A 48 7.75 3.94 -4.00
C GLY A 48 9.19 3.47 -4.21
N ILE A 49 9.37 2.28 -4.74
CA ILE A 49 10.71 1.76 -5.10
C ILE A 49 10.95 2.01 -6.59
N GLY A 50 12.18 2.32 -6.95
CA GLY A 50 12.62 2.46 -8.33
C GLY A 50 13.26 1.17 -8.88
N PRO A 51 13.41 1.07 -10.22
CA PRO A 51 14.00 -0.11 -10.84
C PRO A 51 15.46 -0.38 -10.43
N ASN A 52 16.20 0.63 -9.94
CA ASN A 52 17.56 0.47 -9.42
C ASN A 52 17.61 0.59 -7.89
N HIS A 53 16.49 0.34 -7.21
CA HIS A 53 16.33 0.45 -5.76
C HIS A 53 16.44 1.89 -5.22
N GLU A 54 16.16 2.89 -6.05
CA GLU A 54 15.88 4.23 -5.56
C GLU A 54 14.63 4.20 -4.67
N VAL A 55 14.59 5.03 -3.64
CA VAL A 55 13.46 5.13 -2.71
C VAL A 55 12.79 6.48 -2.91
N TYR A 56 11.49 6.49 -3.18
CA TYR A 56 10.67 7.69 -3.37
C TYR A 56 9.65 7.77 -2.24
N ASN A 57 9.66 8.89 -1.51
CA ASN A 57 8.73 9.10 -0.41
C ASN A 57 8.45 10.59 -0.26
N TYR A 58 7.68 10.97 0.75
CA TYR A 58 7.38 12.36 1.06
C TYR A 58 7.65 12.66 2.54
N ILE A 59 7.93 13.92 2.84
CA ILE A 59 7.86 14.48 4.18
C ILE A 59 6.72 15.49 4.19
N LEU A 60 5.68 15.21 4.97
CA LEU A 60 4.59 16.16 5.21
C LEU A 60 4.93 17.04 6.42
N ASP A 61 5.09 18.32 6.17
CA ASP A 61 5.00 19.39 7.16
C ASP A 61 3.55 19.86 7.24
N PHE A 62 2.77 19.22 8.12
CA PHE A 62 1.37 19.59 8.35
C PHE A 62 1.19 20.79 9.29
N GLN A 63 2.28 21.33 9.84
CA GLN A 63 2.26 22.53 10.68
C GLN A 63 2.53 23.81 9.88
N ALA A 64 3.10 23.68 8.68
CA ALA A 64 3.23 24.78 7.73
C ALA A 64 1.85 25.31 7.27
N ASP A 65 1.81 26.60 6.92
CA ASP A 65 0.64 27.26 6.34
C ASP A 65 1.04 27.96 5.02
N PRO A 66 0.67 27.39 3.84
CA PRO A 66 -0.06 26.13 3.68
C PRO A 66 0.80 24.90 4.04
N PRO A 67 0.19 23.72 4.30
CA PRO A 67 0.90 22.46 4.48
C PRO A 67 1.77 22.12 3.29
N ILE A 68 2.89 21.43 3.53
CA ILE A 68 3.87 21.11 2.49
C ILE A 68 4.14 19.62 2.47
N TYR A 69 3.87 18.97 1.34
CA TYR A 69 4.43 17.64 1.04
C TYR A 69 5.71 17.83 0.24
N GLN A 70 6.85 17.62 0.90
CA GLN A 70 8.13 17.56 0.22
C GLN A 70 8.36 16.15 -0.30
N VAL A 71 8.12 15.93 -1.59
CA VAL A 71 8.37 14.64 -2.25
C VAL A 71 9.86 14.56 -2.61
N PHE A 72 10.50 13.44 -2.28
CA PHE A 72 11.94 13.27 -2.43
C PHE A 72 12.31 11.89 -2.97
N ALA A 73 13.56 11.77 -3.41
CA ALA A 73 14.22 10.53 -3.78
C ALA A 73 15.45 10.31 -2.88
N ILE A 74 15.69 9.07 -2.47
CA ILE A 74 17.01 8.58 -2.05
C ILE A 74 17.54 7.72 -3.19
N GLU A 75 18.60 8.19 -3.82
CA GLU A 75 19.26 7.49 -4.92
C GLU A 75 19.95 6.20 -4.38
N ALA A 76 20.27 5.25 -5.26
CA ALA A 76 20.89 3.98 -4.87
C ALA A 76 22.26 4.12 -4.15
N ASP A 77 22.93 5.28 -4.31
CA ASP A 77 24.17 5.63 -3.60
C ASP A 77 23.92 6.26 -2.21
N GLY A 78 22.66 6.35 -1.78
CA GLY A 78 22.22 6.90 -0.49
C GLY A 78 22.01 8.41 -0.48
N ARG A 79 22.20 9.10 -1.60
CA ARG A 79 22.09 10.56 -1.66
C ARG A 79 20.63 11.00 -1.82
N GLY A 80 20.16 11.85 -0.91
CA GLY A 80 18.83 12.44 -0.98
C GLY A 80 18.70 13.61 -1.98
N ARG A 81 17.54 13.73 -2.61
CA ARG A 81 17.18 14.84 -3.50
C ARG A 81 15.67 15.14 -3.42
N VAL A 82 15.32 16.40 -3.20
CA VAL A 82 13.92 16.85 -3.29
C VAL A 82 13.48 16.85 -4.75
N LEU A 83 12.34 16.23 -5.04
CA LEU A 83 11.73 16.19 -6.37
C LEU A 83 10.72 17.31 -6.57
N ALA A 84 9.85 17.54 -5.59
CA ALA A 84 8.80 18.55 -5.66
C ALA A 84 8.33 18.96 -4.25
N ASN A 85 7.74 20.15 -4.14
CA ASN A 85 6.95 20.55 -2.98
C ASN A 85 5.50 20.74 -3.45
N ILE A 86 4.57 20.02 -2.86
CA ILE A 86 3.13 20.20 -3.07
C ILE A 86 2.62 21.08 -1.92
N THR A 87 2.01 22.22 -2.25
CA THR A 87 1.59 23.24 -1.27
C THR A 87 0.12 23.63 -1.37
N ASP A 88 -0.63 22.95 -2.24
CA ASP A 88 -2.03 23.20 -2.55
C ASP A 88 -2.94 22.01 -2.21
N ALA A 89 -2.39 20.97 -1.57
CA ALA A 89 -3.13 19.85 -1.02
C ALA A 89 -3.40 20.05 0.49
N PRO A 90 -4.56 19.60 1.01
CA PRO A 90 -4.75 19.49 2.45
C PRO A 90 -3.78 18.46 3.06
N PRO A 91 -3.42 18.59 4.34
CA PRO A 91 -2.62 17.57 5.01
C PRO A 91 -3.50 16.35 5.23
N ALA A 92 -3.00 15.15 4.93
CA ALA A 92 -3.75 13.91 4.96
C ALA A 92 -2.85 12.75 5.36
N TYR A 93 -3.45 11.72 5.94
CA TYR A 93 -2.74 10.47 6.24
C TYR A 93 -2.59 9.62 4.96
N ILE A 94 -1.37 9.58 4.42
CA ILE A 94 -1.04 8.86 3.18
C ILE A 94 -0.08 7.70 3.50
N HIS A 95 -0.53 6.47 3.26
CA HIS A 95 0.18 5.26 3.65
C HIS A 95 1.18 4.74 2.62
N SER A 96 0.99 5.04 1.32
CA SER A 96 1.85 4.56 0.24
C SER A 96 2.08 5.62 -0.85
N VAL A 97 3.18 5.46 -1.58
CA VAL A 97 3.58 6.31 -2.70
C VAL A 97 3.72 5.47 -3.97
N SER A 98 2.99 5.85 -5.01
CA SER A 98 3.04 5.20 -6.32
C SER A 98 4.26 5.64 -7.14
N SER A 99 4.76 4.74 -7.98
CA SER A 99 5.98 4.94 -8.76
C SER A 99 5.94 4.12 -10.05
N THR A 100 6.20 4.74 -11.19
CA THR A 100 6.41 4.07 -12.49
C THR A 100 7.90 4.00 -12.83
N GLU A 101 8.28 3.68 -14.07
CA GLU A 101 9.69 3.78 -14.49
C GLU A 101 10.22 5.22 -14.34
N ASN A 102 9.47 6.23 -14.81
CA ASN A 102 9.93 7.61 -14.93
C ASN A 102 9.26 8.61 -13.98
N TYR A 103 8.15 8.25 -13.33
CA TYR A 103 7.36 9.19 -12.52
C TYR A 103 7.09 8.69 -11.11
N VAL A 104 7.03 9.61 -10.16
CA VAL A 104 6.42 9.40 -8.85
C VAL A 104 5.00 9.95 -8.91
N ILE A 105 4.04 9.23 -8.36
CA ILE A 105 2.66 9.71 -8.27
C ILE A 105 2.30 9.83 -6.79
N GLN A 106 2.25 11.07 -6.30
CA GLN A 106 1.78 11.34 -4.95
C GLN A 106 0.25 11.50 -5.01
N ILE A 107 -0.46 10.55 -4.42
CA ILE A 107 -1.92 10.57 -4.36
C ILE A 107 -2.34 11.06 -2.98
N ILE A 108 -3.13 12.11 -2.93
CA ILE A 108 -3.70 12.64 -1.69
C ILE A 108 -5.17 12.23 -1.66
N TRP A 109 -5.45 11.02 -1.19
CA TRP A 109 -6.80 10.55 -0.90
C TRP A 109 -7.36 11.20 0.37
N GLN A 110 -8.66 11.03 0.62
CA GLN A 110 -9.30 11.69 1.75
C GLN A 110 -9.02 10.94 3.06
N SER A 111 -8.22 11.58 3.88
CA SER A 111 -7.87 11.20 5.25
C SER A 111 -7.32 12.44 5.95
N ASP A 112 -7.98 13.57 5.70
CA ASP A 112 -7.47 14.90 6.02
C ASP A 112 -7.20 15.04 7.51
N LEU A 113 -6.08 15.67 7.85
CA LEU A 113 -5.60 15.87 9.21
C LEU A 113 -5.98 17.27 9.68
N GLY A 114 -6.68 17.34 10.79
CA GLY A 114 -6.91 18.58 11.51
C GLY A 114 -5.81 18.87 12.52
N PRO A 115 -5.93 19.99 13.26
CA PRO A 115 -5.03 20.26 14.38
C PRO A 115 -5.17 19.17 15.46
N PRO A 116 -4.07 18.79 16.13
CA PRO A 116 -4.13 17.87 17.26
C PRO A 116 -5.05 18.44 18.35
N PRO A 117 -5.96 17.62 18.94
CA PRO A 117 -6.83 18.10 20.02
C PRO A 117 -6.05 18.42 21.30
N GLU A 118 -4.96 17.71 21.55
CA GLU A 118 -4.00 17.95 22.63
C GLU A 118 -2.62 17.39 22.27
N GLU A 119 -1.58 17.82 23.00
CA GLU A 119 -0.21 17.32 22.80
C GLU A 119 -0.14 15.81 23.07
N GLY A 120 0.43 15.06 22.14
CA GLY A 120 0.55 13.60 22.25
C GLY A 120 -0.72 12.81 21.96
N ALA A 121 -1.79 13.46 21.47
CA ALA A 121 -2.99 12.76 21.03
C ALA A 121 -2.67 11.76 19.89
N PRO A 122 -3.37 10.61 19.81
CA PRO A 122 -3.22 9.65 18.73
C PRO A 122 -3.57 10.26 17.36
N LEU A 123 -2.85 9.87 16.31
CA LEU A 123 -3.10 10.30 14.93
C LEU A 123 -4.57 10.19 14.51
N LEU A 124 -5.24 9.10 14.91
CA LEU A 124 -6.63 8.85 14.55
C LEU A 124 -7.59 9.93 15.05
N ASP A 125 -7.25 10.62 16.14
CA ASP A 125 -8.06 11.69 16.70
C ASP A 125 -7.90 13.01 15.92
N PHE A 126 -6.99 13.06 14.94
CA PHE A 126 -6.73 14.23 14.09
C PHE A 126 -7.49 14.10 12.77
N ILE A 127 -7.82 12.86 12.37
CA ILE A 127 -8.53 12.56 11.13
C ILE A 127 -9.87 13.28 11.13
N GLN A 128 -10.07 14.12 10.12
CA GLN A 128 -11.29 14.89 9.94
C GLN A 128 -12.45 13.99 9.47
N PRO A 129 -13.71 14.41 9.72
CA PRO A 129 -14.87 13.72 9.18
C PRO A 129 -14.80 13.57 7.66
N TRP A 130 -15.32 12.46 7.15
CA TRP A 130 -15.44 12.22 5.71
C TRP A 130 -16.33 13.26 5.02
N ASP A 131 -15.82 13.89 3.98
CA ASP A 131 -16.52 14.79 3.07
C ASP A 131 -16.53 14.21 1.64
N PRO A 132 -17.67 13.73 1.12
CA PRO A 132 -17.72 13.14 -0.23
C PRO A 132 -17.40 14.14 -1.35
N GLU A 133 -17.45 15.45 -1.11
CA GLU A 133 -17.13 16.49 -2.09
C GLU A 133 -15.61 16.79 -2.14
N ARG A 134 -14.84 16.34 -1.14
CA ARG A 134 -13.38 16.46 -1.11
C ARG A 134 -12.77 15.47 -2.11
N ARG A 135 -12.50 15.97 -3.32
CA ARG A 135 -11.90 15.19 -4.42
C ARG A 135 -10.52 14.66 -4.05
N THR A 136 -10.18 13.47 -4.52
CA THR A 136 -8.81 12.93 -4.42
C THR A 136 -7.90 13.63 -5.40
N LEU A 137 -6.67 13.96 -5.00
CA LEU A 137 -5.69 14.68 -5.83
C LEU A 137 -4.55 13.74 -6.23
N PHE A 138 -4.09 13.80 -7.48
CA PHE A 138 -2.95 13.04 -7.96
C PHE A 138 -1.92 14.03 -8.51
N TYR A 139 -0.68 13.94 -8.02
CA TYR A 139 0.44 14.75 -8.48
C TYR A 139 1.45 13.86 -9.19
N VAL A 140 1.63 14.04 -10.50
CA VAL A 140 2.63 13.32 -11.30
C VAL A 140 3.92 14.11 -11.28
N ILE A 141 5.01 13.49 -10.82
CA ILE A 141 6.29 14.15 -10.57
C ILE A 141 7.38 13.46 -11.39
N ASP A 142 8.14 14.24 -12.17
CA ASP A 142 9.25 13.72 -12.99
C ASP A 142 10.43 13.33 -12.10
N LYS A 143 10.83 12.06 -12.14
CA LYS A 143 11.95 11.56 -11.31
C LYS A 143 13.29 12.19 -11.68
N LYS A 144 13.52 12.45 -12.95
CA LYS A 144 14.81 12.90 -13.49
C LYS A 144 15.01 14.40 -13.28
N ASN A 145 14.03 15.19 -13.70
CA ASN A 145 14.10 16.64 -13.69
C ASN A 145 13.53 17.24 -12.40
N GLY A 146 12.73 16.47 -11.64
CA GLY A 146 11.90 17.02 -10.58
C GLY A 146 10.73 17.83 -11.15
N GLY A 147 9.91 18.35 -10.25
CA GLY A 147 8.74 19.15 -10.59
C GLY A 147 7.48 18.33 -10.86
N ILE A 148 6.34 18.94 -10.57
CA ILE A 148 5.02 18.40 -10.89
C ILE A 148 4.79 18.67 -12.38
N VAL A 149 4.51 17.61 -13.15
CA VAL A 149 4.28 17.69 -14.60
C VAL A 149 2.81 17.63 -14.96
N ALA A 150 1.97 17.06 -14.10
CA ALA A 150 0.53 17.03 -14.26
C ALA A 150 -0.16 16.81 -12.92
N GLU A 151 -1.38 17.32 -12.82
CA GLU A 151 -2.25 17.18 -11.66
C GLU A 151 -3.60 16.64 -12.12
N TYR A 152 -4.18 15.72 -11.35
CA TYR A 152 -5.49 15.15 -11.64
C TYR A 152 -6.38 15.14 -10.41
N THR A 153 -7.68 15.13 -10.65
CA THR A 153 -8.66 14.87 -9.61
C THR A 153 -9.47 13.59 -9.86
N ALA A 154 -9.97 12.98 -8.79
CA ALA A 154 -10.95 11.89 -8.84
C ALA A 154 -12.02 12.08 -7.76
N PRO A 155 -13.16 11.36 -7.84
CA PRO A 155 -14.07 11.25 -6.71
C PRO A 155 -13.35 10.86 -5.41
N ALA A 156 -13.89 11.28 -4.27
CA ALA A 156 -13.35 10.95 -2.96
C ALA A 156 -13.24 9.43 -2.77
N PHE A 157 -12.08 8.97 -2.31
CA PHE A 157 -11.87 7.60 -1.85
C PHE A 157 -10.78 7.57 -0.77
N PHE A 158 -10.62 6.44 -0.11
CA PHE A 158 -9.52 6.17 0.82
C PHE A 158 -8.76 4.92 0.38
N ALA A 159 -7.45 4.87 0.60
CA ALA A 159 -6.62 3.72 0.28
C ALA A 159 -5.48 3.59 1.28
N PHE A 160 -4.93 2.39 1.40
CA PHE A 160 -3.65 2.15 2.06
C PHE A 160 -2.59 1.77 1.04
N HIS A 161 -2.88 0.76 0.24
CA HIS A 161 -1.88 0.07 -0.56
C HIS A 161 -2.08 0.27 -2.05
N GLU A 162 -0.96 0.56 -2.71
CA GLU A 162 -0.81 0.33 -4.13
C GLU A 162 -0.71 -1.17 -4.43
N VAL A 163 -1.32 -1.59 -5.54
CA VAL A 163 -1.10 -2.90 -6.14
C VAL A 163 0.09 -2.84 -7.11
N ASN A 164 0.04 -1.92 -8.08
CA ASN A 164 1.13 -1.60 -9.01
C ASN A 164 0.81 -0.29 -9.77
N SER A 165 1.82 0.38 -10.32
CA SER A 165 1.63 1.44 -11.31
C SER A 165 2.66 1.36 -12.42
N PHE A 166 2.28 1.73 -13.64
CA PHE A 166 3.16 1.66 -14.81
C PHE A 166 2.76 2.68 -15.88
N GLU A 167 3.69 2.95 -16.80
CA GLU A 167 3.44 3.79 -17.98
C GLU A 167 2.91 2.93 -19.13
N ASP A 168 1.83 3.39 -19.77
CA ASP A 168 1.22 2.75 -20.95
C ASP A 168 1.08 3.79 -22.07
N GLY A 169 2.12 3.89 -22.90
CA GLY A 169 2.22 4.87 -23.96
C GLY A 169 2.37 6.30 -23.44
N GLU A 170 1.28 7.08 -23.51
CA GLU A 170 1.20 8.47 -23.04
C GLU A 170 0.38 8.59 -21.75
N ASP A 171 -0.07 7.47 -21.20
CA ASP A 171 -0.85 7.41 -19.98
C ASP A 171 -0.06 6.77 -18.83
N ILE A 172 -0.49 7.05 -17.60
CA ILE A 172 -0.05 6.33 -16.40
C ILE A 172 -1.23 5.50 -15.89
N VAL A 173 -0.98 4.22 -15.60
CA VAL A 173 -1.93 3.28 -15.01
C VAL A 173 -1.56 3.06 -13.56
N ILE A 174 -2.55 3.12 -12.66
CA ILE A 174 -2.36 2.93 -11.21
C ILE A 174 -3.45 2.02 -10.68
N ASP A 175 -3.05 0.91 -10.07
CA ASP A 175 -3.95 -0.04 -9.43
C ASP A 175 -3.85 0.09 -7.91
N LEU A 176 -4.98 0.27 -7.23
CA LEU A 176 -5.06 0.47 -5.79
C LEU A 176 -6.06 -0.48 -5.14
N ALA A 177 -5.83 -0.79 -3.86
CA ALA A 177 -6.84 -1.31 -2.96
C ALA A 177 -7.63 -0.13 -2.36
N VAL A 178 -8.86 0.09 -2.85
CA VAL A 178 -9.67 1.28 -2.55
C VAL A 178 -10.86 1.00 -1.63
N PHE A 179 -11.00 1.82 -0.60
CA PHE A 179 -12.17 1.92 0.26
C PHE A 179 -13.09 3.06 -0.18
N PRO A 180 -14.42 2.92 0.04
CA PRO A 180 -15.37 3.99 -0.28
C PRO A 180 -15.21 5.22 0.62
N ASP A 181 -14.71 5.03 1.85
CA ASP A 181 -14.47 6.07 2.84
C ASP A 181 -13.34 5.66 3.80
N ASN A 182 -13.00 6.54 4.75
CA ASN A 182 -11.97 6.31 5.76
C ASN A 182 -12.47 5.54 7.01
N SER A 183 -13.68 4.95 6.99
CA SER A 183 -14.26 4.26 8.15
C SER A 183 -13.44 3.06 8.62
N TRP A 184 -12.60 2.50 7.74
CA TRP A 184 -11.65 1.44 8.09
C TRP A 184 -10.81 1.81 9.31
N LEU A 185 -10.35 3.07 9.40
CA LEU A 185 -9.48 3.55 10.48
C LEU A 185 -10.13 3.37 11.87
N GLU A 186 -11.44 3.63 11.97
CA GLU A 186 -12.20 3.44 13.21
C GLU A 186 -12.58 1.96 13.41
N ASN A 187 -13.00 1.29 12.34
CA ASN A 187 -13.42 -0.10 12.37
C ASN A 187 -12.28 -1.08 12.72
N ALA A 188 -11.03 -0.70 12.44
CA ALA A 188 -9.84 -1.49 12.74
C ALA A 188 -9.33 -1.33 14.18
N ARG A 189 -9.99 -0.52 15.04
CA ARG A 189 -9.64 -0.48 16.48
C ARG A 189 -9.80 -1.86 17.11
N LEU A 190 -8.93 -2.21 18.06
CA LEU A 190 -8.96 -3.53 18.73
C LEU A 190 -10.31 -3.87 19.38
N VAL A 191 -11.04 -2.86 19.87
CA VAL A 191 -12.39 -3.04 20.47
C VAL A 191 -13.42 -3.54 19.45
N HIS A 192 -13.21 -3.24 18.16
CA HIS A 192 -14.02 -3.66 17.03
C HIS A 192 -13.51 -4.98 16.45
N LEU A 193 -12.20 -5.10 16.22
CA LEU A 193 -11.57 -6.33 15.71
C LEU A 193 -11.77 -7.55 16.64
N ARG A 194 -11.91 -7.35 17.96
CA ARG A 194 -12.24 -8.45 18.89
C ARG A 194 -13.67 -8.97 18.75
N LYS A 195 -14.53 -8.28 18.00
CA LYS A 195 -15.93 -8.65 17.78
C LYS A 195 -16.15 -9.30 16.41
N VAL A 196 -15.25 -9.10 15.44
CA VAL A 196 -15.36 -9.73 14.12
C VAL A 196 -14.98 -11.21 14.17
N GLY A 197 -15.51 -11.99 13.22
CA GLY A 197 -15.25 -13.41 13.07
C GLY A 197 -16.48 -14.30 13.32
N PRO A 198 -16.29 -15.62 13.47
CA PRO A 198 -17.36 -16.60 13.36
C PRO A 198 -18.43 -16.49 14.46
N ASN A 199 -18.11 -15.86 15.59
CA ASN A 199 -19.05 -15.67 16.70
C ASN A 199 -20.00 -14.48 16.49
N ASN A 200 -19.75 -13.63 15.50
CA ASN A 200 -20.60 -12.49 15.17
C ASN A 200 -20.66 -12.25 13.64
N PRO A 201 -21.19 -13.20 12.87
CA PRO A 201 -21.13 -13.16 11.40
C PRO A 201 -22.00 -12.07 10.76
N ASN A 202 -22.82 -11.37 11.54
CA ASN A 202 -23.70 -10.30 11.06
C ASN A 202 -23.24 -8.91 11.55
N ILE A 203 -22.02 -8.79 12.09
CA ILE A 203 -21.50 -7.50 12.50
C ILE A 203 -21.35 -6.59 11.26
N ASP A 204 -21.85 -5.36 11.37
CA ASP A 204 -21.75 -4.38 10.29
C ASP A 204 -20.41 -3.66 10.35
N ILE A 205 -19.34 -4.43 10.14
CA ILE A 205 -17.97 -3.94 10.01
C ILE A 205 -17.42 -4.52 8.71
N ASP A 206 -17.06 -3.62 7.80
CA ASP A 206 -16.43 -3.93 6.53
C ASP A 206 -15.00 -3.38 6.55
N LEU A 207 -14.04 -4.26 6.27
CA LEU A 207 -12.61 -3.97 6.33
C LEU A 207 -11.89 -4.35 5.03
N ALA A 208 -12.64 -4.76 4.00
CA ALA A 208 -12.08 -5.16 2.72
C ALA A 208 -12.15 -4.01 1.70
N ALA A 209 -11.10 -3.86 0.90
CA ALA A 209 -11.05 -2.88 -0.17
C ALA A 209 -11.38 -3.50 -1.54
N ARG A 210 -11.58 -2.64 -2.53
CA ARG A 210 -11.83 -3.02 -3.93
C ARG A 210 -10.57 -2.84 -4.75
N PHE A 211 -10.29 -3.77 -5.65
CA PHE A 211 -9.31 -3.51 -6.71
C PHE A 211 -9.86 -2.45 -7.65
N ARG A 212 -9.14 -1.34 -7.83
CA ARG A 212 -9.51 -0.27 -8.76
C ARG A 212 -8.30 0.20 -9.56
N ARG A 213 -8.47 0.26 -10.88
CA ARG A 213 -7.52 0.82 -11.84
C ARG A 213 -7.91 2.24 -12.20
N PHE A 214 -6.97 3.16 -12.03
CA PHE A 214 -7.02 4.51 -12.57
C PHE A 214 -6.12 4.62 -13.80
N ARG A 215 -6.54 5.43 -14.78
CA ARG A 215 -5.75 5.83 -15.93
C ARG A 215 -5.65 7.35 -15.98
N LEU A 216 -4.43 7.87 -15.93
CA LEU A 216 -4.08 9.28 -16.03
C LEU A 216 -3.59 9.55 -17.45
N GLY A 217 -4.45 10.11 -18.30
CA GLY A 217 -4.11 10.35 -19.70
C GLY A 217 -3.62 11.78 -19.97
N ASN A 218 -2.86 11.95 -21.05
CA ASN A 218 -2.35 13.23 -21.56
C ASN A 218 -1.43 14.01 -20.59
N PHE A 219 -0.77 13.34 -19.64
CA PHE A 219 0.03 14.05 -18.61
C PHE A 219 1.24 14.79 -19.19
N ARG A 220 1.74 14.40 -20.37
CA ARG A 220 2.90 15.03 -21.04
C ARG A 220 2.58 16.37 -21.71
N ASP A 221 1.31 16.57 -22.06
CA ASP A 221 0.82 17.81 -22.68
C ASP A 221 0.13 18.74 -21.67
N ALA A 222 0.03 18.29 -20.42
CA ALA A 222 -0.59 19.02 -19.33
C ALA A 222 0.11 20.36 -19.09
N ARG A 223 -0.70 21.34 -18.69
CA ARG A 223 -0.27 22.68 -18.32
C ARG A 223 -0.75 22.99 -16.92
N GLU A 224 -0.02 23.88 -16.25
CA GLU A 224 -0.42 24.41 -14.95
C GLU A 224 -1.84 25.00 -15.05
N GLY A 225 -2.73 24.52 -14.17
CA GLY A 225 -4.14 24.92 -14.13
C GLY A 225 -5.09 24.12 -15.03
N ASP A 226 -4.63 23.07 -15.72
CA ASP A 226 -5.52 22.15 -16.42
C ASP A 226 -6.38 21.35 -15.43
N ASP A 227 -7.67 21.17 -15.74
CA ASP A 227 -8.61 20.37 -14.95
C ASP A 227 -8.65 18.93 -15.50
N LEU A 228 -7.62 18.14 -15.18
CA LEU A 228 -7.53 16.75 -15.60
C LEU A 228 -8.21 15.82 -14.59
N GLU A 229 -8.87 14.78 -15.09
CA GLU A 229 -9.51 13.76 -14.24
C GLU A 229 -8.83 12.40 -14.38
N ALA A 230 -8.54 11.77 -13.25
CA ALA A 230 -8.08 10.39 -13.19
C ALA A 230 -9.27 9.46 -13.48
N LYS A 231 -9.24 8.77 -14.62
CA LYS A 231 -10.36 7.94 -15.05
C LYS A 231 -10.32 6.59 -14.35
N ILE A 232 -11.44 6.17 -13.77
CA ILE A 232 -11.60 4.78 -13.30
C ILE A 232 -11.78 3.92 -14.55
N GLU A 233 -10.75 3.16 -14.91
CA GLU A 233 -10.75 2.27 -16.08
C GLU A 233 -11.36 0.90 -15.75
N LEU A 234 -11.07 0.38 -14.56
CA LEU A 234 -11.52 -0.91 -14.10
C LEU A 234 -11.80 -0.88 -12.59
N GLU A 235 -12.86 -1.55 -12.16
CA GLU A 235 -13.07 -1.92 -10.76
C GLU A 235 -13.56 -3.37 -10.73
N ILE A 236 -12.88 -4.22 -9.95
CA ILE A 236 -13.35 -5.60 -9.75
C ILE A 236 -14.52 -5.56 -8.75
N PRO A 237 -15.67 -6.18 -9.07
CA PRO A 237 -16.80 -6.22 -8.15
C PRO A 237 -16.39 -6.79 -6.78
N TYR A 238 -16.80 -6.09 -5.71
CA TYR A 238 -16.39 -6.39 -4.34
C TYR A 238 -16.66 -7.85 -3.92
N ASP A 239 -17.80 -8.39 -4.34
CA ASP A 239 -18.26 -9.75 -4.08
C ASP A 239 -17.49 -10.83 -4.87
N ILE A 240 -16.76 -10.42 -5.90
CA ILE A 240 -15.94 -11.32 -6.74
C ILE A 240 -14.47 -11.26 -6.31
N GLY A 241 -13.96 -10.08 -5.92
CA GLY A 241 -12.51 -9.89 -5.74
C GLY A 241 -12.14 -8.68 -4.89
N ASN A 242 -12.75 -8.48 -3.72
CA ASN A 242 -12.17 -7.60 -2.71
C ASN A 242 -10.73 -8.02 -2.40
N ILE A 243 -9.86 -7.05 -2.16
CA ILE A 243 -8.42 -7.27 -2.00
C ILE A 243 -7.85 -6.25 -1.02
N GLU A 244 -6.98 -6.69 -0.13
CA GLU A 244 -6.11 -5.85 0.69
C GLU A 244 -4.75 -6.55 0.85
N LEU A 245 -3.76 -5.85 1.41
CA LEU A 245 -2.36 -6.29 1.46
C LEU A 245 -1.92 -6.89 0.10
N PRO A 246 -2.10 -6.14 -1.00
CA PRO A 246 -1.89 -6.65 -2.34
C PRO A 246 -0.41 -6.92 -2.60
N ARG A 247 -0.14 -7.95 -3.40
CA ARG A 247 1.18 -8.34 -3.89
C ARG A 247 1.06 -8.77 -5.34
N ILE A 248 2.13 -8.58 -6.10
CA ILE A 248 2.27 -9.09 -7.45
C ILE A 248 3.56 -9.91 -7.55
N ASN A 249 3.90 -10.38 -8.75
CA ASN A 249 5.26 -10.82 -9.03
C ASN A 249 6.16 -9.58 -9.18
N ASP A 250 7.10 -9.36 -8.25
CA ASP A 250 7.98 -8.19 -8.23
C ASP A 250 8.74 -7.95 -9.54
N ASN A 251 8.94 -8.96 -10.39
CA ASN A 251 9.52 -8.80 -11.74
C ASN A 251 8.69 -7.89 -12.68
N TYR A 252 7.43 -7.66 -12.32
CA TYR A 252 6.43 -6.87 -13.04
C TYR A 252 6.12 -5.53 -12.37
N HIS A 253 6.83 -5.17 -11.29
CA HIS A 253 6.75 -3.80 -10.78
C HIS A 253 7.10 -2.80 -11.88
N HIS A 254 6.35 -1.72 -11.95
CA HIS A 254 6.50 -0.65 -12.96
C HIS A 254 6.18 -1.06 -14.40
N LYS A 255 5.62 -2.25 -14.62
CA LYS A 255 5.32 -2.79 -15.95
C LYS A 255 3.85 -3.21 -16.05
N PRO A 256 3.30 -3.28 -17.27
CA PRO A 256 2.05 -3.99 -17.51
C PRO A 256 2.12 -5.41 -16.94
N TYR A 257 1.07 -5.80 -16.22
CA TYR A 257 0.98 -7.06 -15.49
C TYR A 257 -0.46 -7.57 -15.50
N ARG A 258 -0.66 -8.83 -15.16
CA ARG A 258 -1.94 -9.52 -15.25
C ARG A 258 -2.48 -10.02 -13.91
N TYR A 259 -1.60 -10.41 -12.98
CA TYR A 259 -2.01 -11.11 -11.77
C TYR A 259 -1.70 -10.30 -10.52
N ALA A 260 -2.73 -10.11 -9.69
CA ALA A 260 -2.60 -9.59 -8.34
C ALA A 260 -3.02 -10.64 -7.31
N TYR A 261 -2.35 -10.66 -6.18
CA TYR A 261 -2.64 -11.50 -5.03
C TYR A 261 -2.90 -10.63 -3.81
N GLY A 262 -3.74 -11.06 -2.88
CA GLY A 262 -3.92 -10.33 -1.64
C GLY A 262 -4.82 -11.07 -0.67
N VAL A 263 -4.99 -10.51 0.52
CA VAL A 263 -5.97 -11.03 1.46
C VAL A 263 -7.40 -10.75 0.95
N HIS A 264 -8.31 -11.68 1.23
CA HIS A 264 -9.69 -11.63 0.80
C HIS A 264 -10.64 -12.00 1.93
N THR A 265 -11.84 -11.42 1.88
CA THR A 265 -12.93 -11.69 2.81
C THR A 265 -14.13 -12.22 2.03
N VAL A 266 -14.34 -13.53 2.08
CA VAL A 266 -15.52 -14.19 1.49
C VAL A 266 -16.76 -13.91 2.35
N LYS A 267 -16.62 -14.00 3.67
CA LYS A 267 -17.73 -13.83 4.61
C LYS A 267 -17.65 -12.46 5.26
N ARG A 268 -18.62 -11.59 4.95
CA ARG A 268 -18.80 -10.31 5.66
C ARG A 268 -18.83 -10.54 7.17
N GLY A 269 -18.25 -9.60 7.92
CA GLY A 269 -18.09 -9.71 9.38
C GLY A 269 -16.88 -10.53 9.82
N PHE A 270 -16.07 -11.05 8.89
CA PHE A 270 -14.72 -11.55 9.15
C PHE A 270 -13.69 -10.45 8.82
N PHE A 271 -12.51 -10.54 9.42
CA PHE A 271 -11.41 -9.62 9.11
C PHE A 271 -10.76 -9.97 7.77
N VAL A 272 -10.26 -11.20 7.68
CA VAL A 272 -9.69 -11.86 6.49
C VAL A 272 -9.95 -13.36 6.65
N ASP A 273 -10.34 -14.06 5.58
CA ASP A 273 -10.59 -15.52 5.64
C ASP A 273 -9.97 -16.32 4.50
N SER A 274 -9.36 -15.65 3.52
CA SER A 274 -8.83 -16.30 2.31
C SER A 274 -7.77 -15.44 1.63
N ILE A 275 -7.15 -16.00 0.59
CA ILE A 275 -6.24 -15.28 -0.31
C ILE A 275 -6.85 -15.32 -1.71
N VAL A 276 -6.94 -14.16 -2.36
CA VAL A 276 -7.42 -14.04 -3.74
C VAL A 276 -6.25 -13.95 -4.71
N LYS A 277 -6.41 -14.58 -5.87
CA LYS A 277 -5.70 -14.25 -7.11
C LYS A 277 -6.70 -13.59 -8.05
N ILE A 278 -6.40 -12.39 -8.51
CA ILE A 278 -7.16 -11.66 -9.52
C ILE A 278 -6.42 -11.80 -10.85
N ASP A 279 -7.11 -12.30 -11.87
CA ASP A 279 -6.69 -12.17 -13.27
C ASP A 279 -7.34 -10.90 -13.83
N ILE A 280 -6.54 -9.85 -14.01
CA ILE A 280 -7.01 -8.50 -14.34
C ILE A 280 -7.54 -8.45 -15.78
N GLU A 281 -6.95 -9.23 -16.70
CA GLU A 281 -7.37 -9.26 -18.10
C GLU A 281 -8.75 -9.90 -18.25
N THR A 282 -8.99 -11.02 -17.58
CA THR A 282 -10.28 -11.74 -17.66
C THR A 282 -11.29 -11.28 -16.60
N GLN A 283 -10.85 -10.47 -15.63
CA GLN A 283 -11.63 -10.00 -14.48
C GLN A 283 -12.22 -11.15 -13.65
N THR A 284 -11.51 -12.28 -13.60
CA THR A 284 -11.91 -13.46 -12.83
C THR A 284 -11.00 -13.67 -11.63
N THR A 285 -11.52 -14.31 -10.59
CA THR A 285 -10.77 -14.61 -9.38
C THR A 285 -10.66 -16.10 -9.10
N THR A 286 -9.56 -16.48 -8.46
CA THR A 286 -9.36 -17.82 -7.89
C THR A 286 -8.96 -17.66 -6.44
N LEU A 287 -9.57 -18.42 -5.54
CA LEU A 287 -9.34 -18.30 -4.11
C LEU A 287 -8.54 -19.48 -3.57
N TRP A 288 -7.60 -19.20 -2.69
CA TRP A 288 -7.20 -20.15 -1.67
C TRP A 288 -8.02 -19.87 -0.41
N VAL A 289 -8.84 -20.86 -0.02
CA VAL A 289 -9.59 -20.84 1.23
C VAL A 289 -9.00 -21.93 2.13
N PRO A 290 -8.57 -21.61 3.35
CA PRO A 290 -8.03 -22.62 4.24
C PRO A 290 -9.08 -23.68 4.58
N GLU A 291 -8.65 -24.95 4.64
CA GLU A 291 -9.52 -26.08 5.02
C GLU A 291 -10.00 -26.04 6.48
N THR A 292 -9.30 -25.29 7.34
CA THR A 292 -9.66 -25.11 8.75
C THR A 292 -9.83 -23.63 9.07
N ASN A 293 -10.16 -23.28 10.31
CA ASN A 293 -10.32 -21.88 10.74
C ASN A 293 -8.96 -21.15 10.85
N HIS A 294 -8.26 -21.05 9.71
CA HIS A 294 -7.06 -20.27 9.55
C HIS A 294 -7.39 -18.86 9.09
N LEU A 295 -6.55 -17.92 9.51
CA LEU A 295 -6.65 -16.52 9.17
C LEU A 295 -5.32 -16.15 8.50
N PRO A 296 -5.28 -16.01 7.17
CA PRO A 296 -4.04 -15.67 6.45
C PRO A 296 -3.63 -14.21 6.68
N SER A 297 -2.35 -13.95 6.46
CA SER A 297 -1.75 -12.62 6.36
C SER A 297 -1.30 -12.35 4.91
N GLU A 298 -0.62 -11.22 4.67
CA GLU A 298 -0.09 -10.83 3.37
C GLU A 298 0.57 -12.01 2.61
N PRO A 299 0.13 -12.29 1.36
CA PRO A 299 0.69 -13.38 0.56
C PRO A 299 1.91 -12.93 -0.25
N ILE A 300 3.12 -13.21 0.24
CA ILE A 300 4.36 -12.86 -0.45
C ILE A 300 4.59 -13.77 -1.65
N PHE A 301 4.63 -13.21 -2.86
CA PHE A 301 4.96 -13.97 -4.06
C PHE A 301 6.46 -14.28 -4.14
N VAL A 302 6.79 -15.51 -4.52
CA VAL A 302 8.16 -15.98 -4.76
C VAL A 302 8.20 -16.66 -6.13
N PRO A 303 8.88 -16.06 -7.14
CA PRO A 303 8.95 -16.63 -8.48
C PRO A 303 9.73 -17.95 -8.48
N ARG A 304 9.33 -18.89 -9.34
CA ARG A 304 10.17 -20.04 -9.66
C ARG A 304 11.42 -19.55 -10.39
N PRO A 305 12.63 -20.00 -10.02
CA PRO A 305 13.85 -19.60 -10.73
C PRO A 305 13.77 -19.93 -12.24
N GLY A 306 13.96 -18.90 -13.08
CA GLY A 306 13.95 -19.05 -14.54
C GLY A 306 12.57 -19.24 -15.16
N CYS A 307 11.48 -18.85 -14.48
CA CYS A 307 10.15 -18.88 -15.06
C CYS A 307 9.91 -17.77 -16.09
N ASP A 308 9.10 -18.08 -17.11
CA ASP A 308 8.62 -17.12 -18.11
C ASP A 308 7.18 -16.64 -17.82
N ASP A 309 6.39 -17.45 -17.10
CA ASP A 309 5.00 -17.11 -16.76
C ASP A 309 4.95 -16.22 -15.51
N GLU A 310 4.16 -15.15 -15.57
CA GLU A 310 4.00 -14.16 -14.49
C GLU A 310 3.58 -14.78 -13.15
N ASP A 311 2.75 -15.82 -13.17
CA ASP A 311 2.22 -16.52 -11.99
C ASP A 311 2.91 -17.86 -11.69
N ASP A 312 4.04 -18.18 -12.34
CA ASP A 312 4.82 -19.39 -12.03
C ASP A 312 5.71 -19.17 -10.80
N GLY A 313 5.16 -19.51 -9.65
CA GLY A 313 5.80 -19.37 -8.37
C GLY A 313 4.92 -19.88 -7.24
N VAL A 314 5.25 -19.44 -6.04
CA VAL A 314 4.46 -19.74 -4.84
C VAL A 314 4.12 -18.47 -4.08
N LEU A 315 3.02 -18.49 -3.35
CA LEU A 315 2.71 -17.52 -2.31
C LEU A 315 3.10 -18.09 -0.95
N LEU A 316 3.76 -17.27 -0.14
CA LEU A 316 4.07 -17.53 1.25
C LEU A 316 3.18 -16.65 2.13
N SER A 317 2.38 -17.25 3.00
CA SER A 317 1.53 -16.50 3.95
C SER A 317 1.56 -17.14 5.32
N VAL A 318 1.70 -16.33 6.37
CA VAL A 318 1.51 -16.82 7.74
C VAL A 318 0.02 -16.90 8.01
N ALA A 319 -0.46 -18.10 8.35
CA ALA A 319 -1.86 -18.36 8.63
C ALA A 319 -2.05 -18.82 10.08
N MET A 320 -2.78 -18.03 10.88
CA MET A 320 -3.07 -18.34 12.28
C MET A 320 -4.23 -19.33 12.37
N ASN A 321 -4.01 -20.51 12.96
CA ASN A 321 -5.06 -21.44 13.32
C ASN A 321 -5.72 -20.97 14.62
N SER A 322 -6.88 -20.34 14.50
CA SER A 322 -7.62 -19.79 15.64
C SER A 322 -8.06 -20.86 16.64
N ALA A 323 -8.33 -22.10 16.19
CA ALA A 323 -8.80 -23.20 17.04
C ALA A 323 -7.70 -23.80 17.93
N THR A 324 -6.43 -23.69 17.52
CA THR A 324 -5.29 -24.27 18.26
C THR A 324 -4.34 -23.22 18.82
N SER A 325 -4.57 -21.94 18.52
CA SER A 325 -3.66 -20.83 18.87
C SER A 325 -2.22 -21.13 18.42
N ARG A 326 -2.07 -21.52 17.15
CA ARG A 326 -0.80 -21.82 16.49
C ARG A 326 -0.82 -21.29 15.07
N SER A 327 0.31 -20.80 14.57
CA SER A 327 0.42 -20.31 13.19
C SER A 327 1.19 -21.31 12.31
N ASN A 328 1.05 -21.15 11.00
CA ASN A 328 1.79 -21.91 10.01
C ASN A 328 2.26 -20.95 8.92
N LEU A 329 3.47 -21.13 8.39
CA LEU A 329 3.81 -20.56 7.10
C LEU A 329 3.26 -21.51 6.03
N VAL A 330 2.26 -21.06 5.29
CA VAL A 330 1.60 -21.84 4.22
C VAL A 330 2.26 -21.51 2.89
N VAL A 331 2.48 -22.54 2.07
CA VAL A 331 3.01 -22.43 0.71
C VAL A 331 1.89 -22.79 -0.26
N ILE A 332 1.51 -21.84 -1.10
CA ILE A 332 0.41 -21.96 -2.06
C ILE A 332 0.99 -21.84 -3.47
N ASP A 333 0.62 -22.74 -4.37
CA ASP A 333 0.95 -22.62 -5.79
C ASP A 333 0.24 -21.38 -6.37
N ALA A 334 0.98 -20.38 -6.83
CA ALA A 334 0.40 -19.09 -7.22
C ALA A 334 -0.47 -19.20 -8.49
N LYS A 335 -0.19 -20.18 -9.35
CA LYS A 335 -0.97 -20.44 -10.56
C LYS A 335 -2.33 -21.05 -10.24
N SER A 336 -2.35 -22.15 -9.50
CA SER A 336 -3.55 -22.96 -9.23
C SER A 336 -4.27 -22.63 -7.93
N MET A 337 -3.67 -21.80 -7.06
CA MET A 337 -4.15 -21.47 -5.71
C MET A 337 -4.34 -22.68 -4.79
N LYS A 338 -3.64 -23.79 -5.08
CA LYS A 338 -3.65 -25.00 -4.25
C LYS A 338 -2.52 -24.96 -3.23
N GLU A 339 -2.80 -25.38 -2.02
CA GLU A 339 -1.76 -25.53 -1.01
C GLU A 339 -0.78 -26.66 -1.39
N LEU A 340 0.52 -26.34 -1.36
CA LEU A 340 1.60 -27.29 -1.60
C LEU A 340 2.15 -27.88 -0.29
N GLY A 341 2.07 -27.12 0.80
CA GLY A 341 2.50 -27.56 2.12
C GLY A 341 2.55 -26.41 3.12
N ARG A 342 3.03 -26.71 4.34
CA ARG A 342 3.16 -25.72 5.40
C ARG A 342 4.26 -26.05 6.40
N ALA A 343 4.90 -25.02 6.94
CA ALA A 343 5.79 -25.12 8.09
C ALA A 343 5.02 -24.76 9.37
N LYS A 344 4.96 -25.70 10.33
CA LYS A 344 4.21 -25.51 11.58
C LYS A 344 5.01 -24.66 12.56
N MET A 345 4.38 -23.63 13.12
CA MET A 345 4.98 -22.80 14.16
C MET A 345 4.40 -23.19 15.54
N PRO A 346 5.23 -23.33 16.58
CA PRO A 346 4.77 -23.68 17.92
C PRO A 346 4.11 -22.51 18.66
N ILE A 347 4.01 -21.33 18.03
CA ILE A 347 3.47 -20.09 18.59
C ILE A 347 2.27 -19.61 17.77
N ALA A 348 1.40 -18.82 18.39
CA ALA A 348 0.47 -17.96 17.68
C ALA A 348 1.22 -16.69 17.26
N MET A 349 1.46 -16.53 15.98
CA MET A 349 1.77 -15.22 15.41
C MET A 349 0.43 -14.52 15.13
N GLY A 350 0.21 -13.36 15.76
CA GLY A 350 -0.94 -12.53 15.48
C GLY A 350 -0.91 -11.97 14.06
N TYR A 351 -1.94 -11.22 13.68
CA TYR A 351 -1.96 -10.52 12.39
C TYR A 351 -0.77 -9.56 12.30
N GLY A 352 0.12 -9.82 11.35
CA GLY A 352 1.14 -8.87 10.92
C GLY A 352 0.61 -7.99 9.79
N PHE A 353 1.45 -7.04 9.37
CA PHE A 353 1.19 -6.19 8.21
C PHE A 353 2.02 -6.68 7.03
N HIS A 354 3.23 -6.16 6.87
CA HIS A 354 4.04 -6.37 5.68
C HIS A 354 5.26 -7.25 5.91
N GLY A 355 5.62 -7.99 4.86
CA GLY A 355 6.85 -8.73 4.74
C GLY A 355 7.49 -8.53 3.36
N LEU A 356 8.68 -9.08 3.20
CA LEU A 356 9.37 -9.10 1.92
C LEU A 356 10.08 -10.43 1.71
N TRP A 357 10.31 -10.77 0.46
CA TRP A 357 11.18 -11.86 0.06
C TRP A 357 12.47 -11.27 -0.50
N GLY A 358 13.59 -11.48 0.20
CA GLY A 358 14.93 -11.13 -0.28
C GLY A 358 15.66 -12.40 -0.71
N ALA A 359 16.08 -12.46 -1.98
CA ALA A 359 16.91 -13.54 -2.51
C ALA A 359 18.42 -13.25 -2.33
#